data_AF-A0A3D0WZ03-F1
#
_entry.id   AF-A0A3D0WZ03-F1
#
_cell.length_a   1.000
_cell.length_b   1.000
_cell.length_c   1.000
_cell.angle_alpha   90.00
_cell.angle_beta   90.00
_cell.angle_gamma   90.00
#
_symmetry.space_group_name_H-M   'P 1'
#
loop_
_entity.id
_entity.type
_entity.pdbx_description
1 polymer ?
#
loop_
_entity_poly.entity_id
_entity_poly.type
_entity_poly.pdbx_seq_one_letter_code
_entity_poly.pdbx_strand_id
1 'polypeptide(L)'
;LHTIACRHTAANIAEELYTIVDNGCGVLDVIVEHAVYGQLSGQLQIFSRLDADDFLRKLSKSRSLPLCNLTGGVHLHTVSCPSEEAYRRMLAQLREKGILYPSSVKINKIKKPGT
;
A
#
# COMPACT_ATOMS: atom_id res chain seq x y z
N LEU A 1 7.63 3.22 -11.35
CA LEU A 1 7.43 2.59 -10.02
C LEU A 1 7.64 3.66 -8.97
N HIS A 2 6.77 3.71 -7.96
CA HIS A 2 6.84 4.71 -6.88
C HIS A 2 6.63 4.02 -5.55
N THR A 3 7.15 4.61 -4.48
CA THR A 3 6.85 4.20 -3.11
C THR A 3 5.93 5.22 -2.49
N ILE A 4 4.82 4.76 -1.92
CA ILE A 4 3.87 5.59 -1.19
C ILE A 4 3.77 5.11 0.25
N ALA A 5 3.51 6.04 1.16
CA ALA A 5 3.21 5.75 2.55
C ALA A 5 1.72 5.95 2.79
N CYS A 6 1.09 4.95 3.41
CA CYS A 6 -0.32 4.93 3.74
C CYS A 6 -0.50 4.75 5.25
N ARG A 7 -1.62 5.24 5.77
CA ARG A 7 -2.03 4.97 7.15
C ARG A 7 -3.54 4.83 7.23
N HIS A 8 -4.01 3.66 7.60
CA HIS A 8 -5.43 3.41 7.84
C HIS A 8 -5.65 2.12 8.64
N THR A 9 -6.92 1.82 8.91
CA THR A 9 -7.32 0.57 9.56
C THR A 9 -7.62 -0.50 8.52
N ALA A 10 -7.82 -1.74 8.97
CA ALA A 10 -8.21 -2.85 8.11
C ALA A 10 -9.50 -2.59 7.30
N ALA A 11 -10.41 -1.76 7.82
CA ALA A 11 -11.66 -1.42 7.14
C ALA A 11 -11.45 -0.63 5.83
N ASN A 12 -10.31 0.05 5.68
CA ASN A 12 -10.01 0.87 4.51
C ASN A 12 -9.16 0.15 3.45
N ILE A 13 -8.74 -1.10 3.69
CA ILE A 13 -7.88 -1.84 2.74
C ILE A 13 -8.55 -1.94 1.36
N ALA A 14 -9.85 -2.26 1.31
CA ALA A 14 -10.55 -2.35 0.05
C ALA A 14 -10.56 -1.00 -0.70
N GLU A 15 -10.84 0.08 0.03
CA GLU A 15 -10.87 1.43 -0.53
C GLU A 15 -9.50 1.87 -1.05
N GLU A 16 -8.42 1.57 -0.33
CA GLU A 16 -7.04 1.82 -0.79
C GLU A 16 -6.76 1.07 -2.10
N LEU A 17 -6.93 -0.25 -2.10
CA LEU A 17 -6.60 -1.09 -3.24
C LEU A 17 -7.41 -0.70 -4.48
N TYR A 18 -8.71 -0.46 -4.32
CA TYR A 18 -9.57 -0.01 -5.41
C TYR A 18 -9.15 1.36 -5.92
N THR A 19 -8.82 2.32 -5.04
CA THR A 19 -8.34 3.63 -5.47
C THR A 19 -7.09 3.51 -6.33
N ILE A 20 -6.18 2.58 -5.99
CA ILE A 20 -4.96 2.38 -6.77
C ILE A 20 -5.28 1.79 -8.16
N VAL A 21 -6.04 0.69 -8.21
CA VAL A 21 -6.33 -0.01 -9.48
C VAL A 21 -7.30 0.74 -10.39
N ASP A 22 -8.24 1.50 -9.84
CA ASP A 22 -9.16 2.34 -10.61
C ASP A 22 -8.45 3.50 -11.31
N ASN A 23 -7.29 3.92 -10.80
CA ASN A 23 -6.43 4.89 -11.46
C ASN A 23 -5.46 4.25 -12.47
N GLY A 24 -5.59 2.95 -12.73
CA GLY A 24 -4.75 2.17 -13.65
C GLY A 24 -3.38 1.81 -13.07
N CYS A 25 -3.16 2.04 -11.78
CA CYS A 25 -1.94 1.64 -11.09
C CYS A 25 -2.08 0.22 -10.50
N GLY A 26 -0.97 -0.39 -10.10
CA GLY A 26 -0.93 -1.69 -9.44
C GLY A 26 -0.16 -1.63 -8.13
N VAL A 27 -0.48 -2.52 -7.20
CA VAL A 27 0.17 -2.67 -5.90
C VAL A 27 1.05 -3.92 -5.93
N LEU A 28 2.36 -3.74 -5.85
CA LEU A 28 3.31 -4.84 -5.96
C LEU A 28 3.53 -5.55 -4.63
N ASP A 29 3.70 -4.77 -3.57
CA ASP A 29 4.04 -5.25 -2.24
C ASP A 29 3.40 -4.39 -1.15
N VAL A 30 3.46 -4.87 0.09
CA VAL A 30 3.24 -4.09 1.30
C VAL A 30 4.46 -4.25 2.21
N ILE A 31 4.89 -3.17 2.85
CA ILE A 31 6.05 -3.14 3.75
C ILE A 31 5.66 -2.45 5.05
N VAL A 32 6.03 -3.06 6.19
CA VAL A 32 5.87 -2.50 7.53
C VAL A 32 7.17 -2.61 8.33
N GLU A 33 7.36 -1.72 9.30
CA GLU A 33 8.50 -1.73 10.21
C GLU A 33 8.06 -2.22 11.60
N HIS A 34 8.63 -3.34 12.05
CA HIS A 34 8.33 -3.95 13.34
C HIS A 34 9.54 -3.83 14.27
N ALA A 35 9.33 -3.39 15.52
CA ALA A 35 10.40 -3.12 16.49
C ALA A 35 11.33 -4.32 16.76
N VAL A 36 10.81 -5.55 16.62
CA VAL A 36 11.57 -6.79 16.88
C VAL A 36 12.18 -7.38 15.60
N TYR A 37 11.44 -7.36 14.49
CA TYR A 37 11.81 -8.10 13.27
C TYR A 37 12.40 -7.20 12.20
N GLY A 38 12.43 -5.89 12.43
CA GLY A 38 12.80 -4.90 11.41
C GLY A 38 11.73 -4.83 10.33
N GLN A 39 12.15 -4.85 9.07
CA GLN A 39 11.24 -4.72 7.94
C GLN A 39 10.56 -6.06 7.61
N LEU A 40 9.23 -6.06 7.63
CA LEU A 40 8.41 -7.16 7.13
C LEU A 40 7.79 -6.75 5.79
N SER A 41 7.81 -7.65 4.81
CA SER A 41 7.21 -7.41 3.49
C SER A 41 6.35 -8.59 3.03
N GLY A 42 5.29 -8.27 2.29
CA GLY A 42 4.42 -9.23 1.63
C GLY A 42 4.22 -8.85 0.16
N GLN A 43 4.32 -9.82 -0.74
CA GLN A 43 4.00 -9.63 -2.15
C GLN A 43 2.50 -9.67 -2.36
N LEU A 44 1.96 -8.72 -3.11
CA LEU A 44 0.52 -8.56 -3.36
C LEU A 44 0.17 -8.79 -4.82
N GLN A 45 0.86 -8.11 -5.74
CA GLN A 45 0.63 -8.20 -7.19
C GLN A 45 -0.84 -7.97 -7.59
N ILE A 46 -1.41 -6.85 -7.13
CA ILE A 46 -2.81 -6.47 -7.35
C ILE A 46 -2.88 -5.42 -8.44
N PHE A 47 -3.50 -5.75 -9.58
CA PHE A 47 -3.57 -4.87 -10.76
C PHE A 47 -5.00 -4.58 -11.21
N SER A 48 -5.99 -5.19 -10.54
CA SER A 48 -7.40 -5.03 -10.85
C SER A 48 -8.27 -5.14 -9.59
N ARG A 49 -9.53 -4.73 -9.71
CA ARG A 49 -10.51 -4.96 -8.64
C ARG A 49 -10.71 -6.45 -8.35
N LEU A 50 -10.62 -7.30 -9.38
CA LEU A 50 -10.70 -8.75 -9.21
C LEU A 50 -9.55 -9.26 -8.32
N ASP A 51 -8.32 -8.83 -8.57
CA ASP A 51 -7.17 -9.20 -7.72
C ASP A 51 -7.34 -8.69 -6.29
N ALA A 52 -7.85 -7.46 -6.13
CA ALA A 52 -8.10 -6.87 -4.83
C ALA A 52 -9.18 -7.65 -4.06
N ASP A 53 -10.27 -8.03 -4.71
CA ASP A 53 -11.33 -8.86 -4.14
C ASP A 53 -10.81 -10.24 -3.73
N ASP A 54 -10.00 -10.87 -4.58
CA ASP A 54 -9.36 -12.14 -4.31
C ASP A 54 -8.44 -12.06 -3.09
N PHE A 55 -7.65 -10.99 -2.99
CA PHE A 55 -6.81 -10.70 -1.83
C PHE A 55 -7.65 -10.49 -0.55
N LEU A 56 -8.68 -9.65 -0.60
CA LEU A 56 -9.57 -9.39 0.53
C LEU A 56 -10.29 -10.66 1.01
N ARG A 57 -10.72 -11.54 0.10
CA ARG A 57 -11.30 -12.84 0.44
C ARG A 57 -10.29 -13.78 1.10
N LYS A 58 -9.03 -13.79 0.67
CA LYS A 58 -7.97 -14.57 1.32
C LYS A 58 -7.69 -14.03 2.72
N LEU A 59 -7.63 -12.70 2.86
CA LEU A 59 -7.39 -12.00 4.11
C LEU A 59 -8.49 -12.29 5.13
N SER A 60 -9.76 -12.23 4.74
CA SER A 60 -10.90 -12.50 5.62
C SER A 60 -11.01 -13.96 6.06
N LYS A 61 -10.55 -14.90 5.23
CA LYS A 61 -10.47 -16.33 5.58
C LYS A 61 -9.28 -16.66 6.47
N SER A 62 -8.24 -15.82 6.47
CA SER A 62 -7.08 -16.01 7.32
C SER A 62 -7.43 -15.65 8.77
N ARG A 63 -6.87 -16.38 9.74
CA ARG A 63 -6.91 -15.98 11.16
C ARG A 63 -5.86 -14.91 11.48
N SER A 64 -5.16 -14.42 10.47
CA SER A 64 -4.02 -13.52 10.60
C SER A 64 -4.48 -12.08 10.42
N LEU A 65 -3.96 -11.19 11.25
CA LEU A 65 -4.18 -9.76 11.09
C LEU A 65 -3.39 -9.24 9.86
N PRO A 66 -3.92 -8.24 9.15
CA PRO A 66 -3.16 -7.57 8.09
C PRO A 66 -1.87 -6.96 8.64
N LEU A 67 -0.82 -6.87 7.81
CA LEU A 67 0.48 -6.36 8.26
C LEU A 67 0.41 -4.93 8.81
N CYS A 68 -0.46 -4.07 8.28
CA CYS A 68 -0.65 -2.70 8.76
C CYS A 68 -1.07 -2.63 10.25
N ASN A 69 -1.65 -3.70 10.81
CA ASN A 69 -1.99 -3.74 12.23
C ASN A 69 -0.77 -3.77 13.15
N LEU A 70 0.40 -4.18 12.66
CA LEU A 70 1.64 -4.24 13.43
C LEU A 70 2.21 -2.84 13.73
N THR A 71 1.74 -1.81 13.03
CA THR A 71 2.34 -0.47 12.98
C THR A 71 1.32 0.65 13.19
N GLY A 72 0.19 0.37 13.84
CA GLY A 72 -0.86 1.36 14.05
C GLY A 72 -1.44 1.92 12.74
N GLY A 73 -1.44 1.09 11.70
CA GLY A 73 -1.94 1.39 10.37
C GLY A 73 -0.88 1.88 9.38
N VAL A 74 0.33 2.24 9.81
CA VAL A 74 1.35 2.85 8.92
C VAL A 74 2.08 1.80 8.10
N HIS A 75 2.06 1.92 6.79
CA HIS A 75 2.74 0.97 5.91
C HIS A 75 3.14 1.64 4.59
N LEU A 76 3.99 0.96 3.83
CA LEU A 76 4.44 1.39 2.51
C LEU A 76 3.97 0.42 1.44
N HIS A 77 3.75 0.96 0.26
CA HIS A 77 3.51 0.20 -0.96
C HIS A 77 4.47 0.63 -2.05
N THR A 78 5.03 -0.35 -2.77
CA THR A 78 5.56 -0.12 -4.11
C THR A 78 4.40 -0.20 -5.10
N VAL A 79 4.14 0.91 -5.80
CA VAL A 79 3.09 1.00 -6.82
C VAL A 79 3.68 1.12 -8.22
N SER A 80 3.08 0.41 -9.18
CA SER A 80 3.33 0.58 -10.60
C SER A 80 2.26 1.49 -11.20
N CYS A 81 2.64 2.55 -11.89
CA CYS A 81 1.70 3.42 -12.58
C CYS A 81 2.10 3.55 -14.06
N PRO A 82 1.12 3.63 -14.98
CA PRO A 82 1.36 3.68 -16.42
C PRO A 82 1.92 5.04 -16.86
N SER A 83 1.68 6.10 -16.07
CA SER A 83 2.22 7.43 -16.30
C SER A 83 2.31 8.23 -15.00
N GLU A 84 3.02 9.36 -15.03
CA GLU A 84 3.11 10.30 -13.92
C GLU A 84 1.74 10.95 -13.61
N GLU A 85 0.92 11.19 -14.62
CA GLU A 85 -0.44 11.73 -14.45
C GLU A 85 -1.34 10.75 -13.69
N ALA A 86 -1.25 9.45 -14.00
CA ALA A 86 -1.96 8.40 -13.27
C ALA A 86 -1.50 8.35 -11.81
N TYR A 87 -0.19 8.41 -11.56
CA TYR A 87 0.38 8.45 -10.22
C TYR A 87 -0.10 9.68 -9.42
N ARG A 88 -0.08 10.87 -10.01
CA ARG A 88 -0.55 12.11 -9.36
C ARG A 88 -2.04 12.08 -9.03
N ARG A 89 -2.88 11.58 -9.94
CA ARG A 89 -4.32 11.40 -9.70
C ARG A 89 -4.58 10.41 -8.56
N MET A 90 -3.91 9.27 -8.58
CA MET A 90 -3.99 8.26 -7.53
C MET A 90 -3.62 8.85 -6.16
N LEU A 91 -2.51 9.59 -6.07
CA LEU A 91 -2.10 10.26 -4.82
C LEU A 91 -3.12 11.27 -4.32
N ALA A 92 -3.73 12.04 -5.23
CA ALA A 92 -4.75 13.02 -4.86
C ALA A 92 -5.97 12.33 -4.24
N GLN A 93 -6.48 11.27 -4.87
CA GLN A 93 -7.63 10.52 -4.35
C GLN A 93 -7.34 9.82 -3.02
N LEU A 94 -6.16 9.19 -2.88
CA LEU A 94 -5.76 8.59 -1.60
C LEU A 94 -5.65 9.64 -0.49
N ARG A 95 -5.21 10.86 -0.82
CA ARG A 95 -5.16 11.98 0.13
C ARG A 95 -6.55 12.45 0.53
N GLU A 96 -7.46 12.63 -0.43
CA GLU A 96 -8.84 13.02 -0.18
C GLU A 96 -9.58 12.01 0.72
N LYS A 97 -9.28 10.72 0.56
CA LYS A 97 -9.80 9.64 1.39
C LYS A 97 -9.13 9.51 2.76
N GLY A 98 -8.11 10.32 3.05
CA GLY A 98 -7.35 10.26 4.30
C GLY A 98 -6.48 9.01 4.45
N ILE A 99 -6.22 8.28 3.37
CA ILE A 99 -5.43 7.04 3.33
C ILE A 99 -3.94 7.35 3.16
N LEU A 100 -3.61 8.34 2.32
CA LEU A 100 -2.23 8.75 2.08
C LEU A 100 -1.62 9.38 3.35
N TYR A 101 -0.49 8.86 3.81
CA TYR A 101 0.19 9.40 4.98
C TYR A 101 0.79 10.79 4.68
N PRO A 102 0.51 11.83 5.51
CA PRO A 102 1.00 13.17 5.27
C PRO A 102 2.53 13.22 5.23
N SER A 103 3.07 13.74 4.12
CA SER A 103 4.50 13.80 3.87
C SER A 103 5.15 15.01 4.56
N SER A 104 5.16 15.06 5.89
CA SER A 104 6.12 15.90 6.65
C SER A 104 7.39 15.13 7.01
N VAL A 105 7.47 13.85 6.63
CA VAL A 105 8.65 13.01 6.83
C VAL A 105 9.45 12.96 5.52
N LYS A 106 10.69 13.44 5.56
CA LYS A 106 11.67 13.17 4.50
C LYS A 106 11.78 11.65 4.36
N ILE A 107 11.30 11.08 3.25
CA ILE A 107 11.55 9.69 2.87
C ILE A 107 13.02 9.59 2.43
N ASN A 108 13.94 9.89 3.36
CA ASN A 108 15.36 9.75 3.14
C ASN A 108 15.72 8.28 3.39
N LYS A 109 16.08 7.60 2.29
CA LYS A 109 16.84 6.35 2.25
C LYS A 109 16.13 5.08 2.75
N ILE A 110 15.11 4.65 2.00
CA ILE A 110 14.92 3.20 1.83
C ILE A 110 15.85 2.80 0.69
N LYS A 111 17.06 2.32 1.04
CA LYS A 111 17.99 1.76 0.06
C LYS A 111 17.30 0.57 -0.61
N LYS A 112 17.19 0.59 -1.94
CA LYS A 112 16.93 -0.62 -2.71
C LYS A 112 18.06 -1.62 -2.40
N PRO A 113 17.77 -2.88 -2.04
CA PRO A 113 18.80 -3.91 -2.04
C PRO A 113 19.18 -4.23 -3.49
N GLY A 114 20.48 -4.20 -3.81
CA GLY A 114 21.03 -4.73 -5.07
C GLY A 114 21.24 -3.72 -6.19
N THR A 115 22.30 -2.90 -6.05
CA THR A 115 23.28 -2.65 -7.11
C THR A 115 24.63 -3.05 -6.57
#